data_AF-A0A0A7RLQ9-F1
#
_entry.id   AF-A0A0A7RLQ9-F1
#
_cell.length_a   1.000
_cell.length_b   1.000
_cell.length_c   1.000
_cell.angle_alpha   90.00
_cell.angle_beta   90.00
_cell.angle_gamma   90.00
#
_symmetry.space_group_name_H-M   'P 1'
#
loop_
_entity.id
_entity.type
_entity.pdbx_description
1 polymer ?
#
loop_
_entity_poly.entity_id
_entity_poly.type
_entity_poly.pdbx_seq_one_letter_code
_entity_poly.pdbx_strand_id
1 'polypeptide(L)'
;MAKIDVVCPRCSETQGVIRNGHSTSGAQLYRCKLCLKTFQLSFQYNAAKPDTHQSIIDMAMNGAGCRDTARVLDISLNTVLRHLKKLAPKQVAQHIEPGAEVVICCEADEQWSFVRCKGNPRWLFYAYDRIRKRVLAHVFGPRNAVTLQRLLALLSKFNIAFYMTDAWPVYRTLLDSASHVVSKKYTQRIERHNLNLRTHLKRLTRRTICFSKSEEMHDKVIGWYLTINHYH
;
A
#
# COMPACT_ATOMS: atom_id res chain seq x y z
N MET A 1 37.83 10.09 -27.25
CA MET A 1 36.87 8.97 -27.21
C MET A 1 36.30 8.93 -25.80
N ALA A 2 35.04 9.29 -25.59
CA ALA A 2 34.46 9.35 -24.24
C ALA A 2 34.36 7.92 -23.67
N LYS A 3 35.04 7.65 -22.56
CA LYS A 3 34.81 6.43 -21.77
C LYS A 3 33.49 6.65 -21.03
N ILE A 4 32.49 5.84 -21.34
CA ILE A 4 31.27 5.76 -20.53
C ILE A 4 31.61 4.86 -19.35
N ASP A 5 31.66 5.43 -18.15
CA ASP A 5 31.81 4.65 -16.93
C ASP A 5 30.50 3.91 -16.65
N VAL A 6 30.52 2.59 -16.81
CA VAL A 6 29.34 1.74 -16.62
C VAL A 6 29.28 1.28 -15.18
N VAL A 7 28.25 1.71 -14.46
CA VAL A 7 28.01 1.34 -13.06
C VAL A 7 27.21 0.05 -12.97
N CYS A 8 27.65 -0.90 -12.15
CA CYS A 8 26.86 -2.10 -11.86
C CYS A 8 25.60 -1.74 -11.04
N PRO A 9 24.38 -2.08 -11.49
CA PRO A 9 23.15 -1.74 -10.77
C PRO A 9 22.94 -2.52 -9.46
N ARG A 10 23.78 -3.52 -9.17
CA ARG A 10 23.66 -4.36 -7.97
C ARG A 10 24.62 -3.95 -6.84
N CYS A 11 25.85 -3.57 -7.19
CA CYS A 11 26.92 -3.30 -6.22
C CYS A 11 27.60 -1.95 -6.42
N SER A 12 27.13 -1.14 -7.37
CA SER A 12 27.66 0.18 -7.70
C SER A 12 29.13 0.22 -8.14
N GLU A 13 29.76 -0.93 -8.35
CA GLU A 13 31.12 -1.07 -8.88
C GLU A 13 31.20 -0.57 -10.33
N THR A 14 32.26 0.16 -10.66
CA THR A 14 32.51 0.74 -12.00
C THR A 14 33.73 0.14 -12.68
N GLN A 15 34.81 -0.13 -11.95
CA GLN A 15 36.07 -0.60 -12.52
C GLN A 15 36.00 -2.07 -12.93
N GLY A 16 35.15 -2.86 -12.26
CA GLY A 16 34.97 -4.28 -12.51
C GLY A 16 33.94 -4.64 -13.59
N VAL A 17 33.40 -3.67 -14.34
CA VAL A 17 32.34 -3.92 -15.34
C VAL A 17 32.93 -4.13 -16.73
N ILE A 18 32.67 -5.30 -17.32
CA ILE A 18 33.13 -5.66 -18.67
C ILE A 18 31.96 -5.87 -19.64
N ARG A 19 32.23 -5.74 -20.94
CA ARG A 19 31.29 -6.14 -21.99
C ARG A 19 31.18 -7.67 -22.02
N ASN A 20 29.96 -8.19 -22.15
CA ASN A 20 29.63 -9.62 -22.04
C ASN A 20 28.72 -10.08 -23.20
N GLY A 21 29.14 -9.79 -24.44
CA GLY A 21 28.37 -10.10 -25.64
C GLY A 21 27.11 -9.24 -25.82
N HIS A 22 26.17 -9.73 -26.61
CA HIS A 22 24.92 -9.04 -26.94
C HIS A 22 23.70 -9.89 -26.58
N SER A 23 22.58 -9.25 -26.27
CA SER A 23 21.29 -9.92 -26.10
C SER A 23 20.75 -10.40 -27.45
N THR A 24 19.71 -11.23 -27.43
CA THR A 24 18.96 -11.64 -28.63
C THR A 24 18.38 -10.44 -29.39
N SER A 25 18.12 -9.32 -28.69
CA SER A 25 17.65 -8.06 -29.29
C SER A 25 18.80 -7.16 -29.81
N GLY A 26 20.05 -7.64 -29.77
CA GLY A 26 21.24 -6.90 -30.19
C GLY A 26 21.77 -5.90 -29.16
N ALA A 27 21.21 -5.81 -27.95
CA ALA A 27 21.66 -4.86 -26.94
C ALA A 27 22.99 -5.32 -26.31
N GLN A 28 23.92 -4.40 -26.09
CA GLN A 28 25.18 -4.70 -25.41
C GLN A 28 24.90 -5.16 -23.96
N LEU A 29 25.36 -6.36 -23.63
CA LEU A 29 25.36 -6.88 -22.28
C LEU A 29 26.66 -6.50 -21.57
N TYR A 30 26.56 -6.26 -20.27
CA TYR A 30 27.66 -6.00 -19.36
C TYR A 30 27.63 -7.01 -18.23
N ARG A 31 28.80 -7.38 -17.72
CA ARG A 31 28.95 -8.27 -16.56
C ARG A 31 29.86 -7.61 -15.54
N CYS A 32 29.40 -7.54 -14.29
CA CYS A 32 30.23 -7.12 -13.17
C CYS A 32 31.09 -8.30 -12.70
N LYS A 33 32.41 -8.14 -12.64
CA LYS A 33 33.34 -9.15 -12.13
C LYS A 33 33.21 -9.39 -10.62
N LEU A 34 32.77 -8.37 -9.87
CA LEU A 34 32.63 -8.43 -8.42
C LEU A 34 31.39 -9.22 -7.98
N CYS A 35 30.20 -8.84 -8.46
CA CYS A 35 28.93 -9.49 -8.05
C CYS A 35 28.37 -10.49 -9.08
N LEU A 36 29.10 -10.72 -10.18
CA LEU A 36 28.75 -11.63 -11.27
C LEU A 36 27.41 -11.34 -11.98
N LYS A 37 26.82 -10.16 -11.73
CA LYS A 37 25.57 -9.74 -12.35
C LYS A 37 25.80 -9.37 -13.82
N THR A 38 25.04 -10.01 -14.70
CA THR A 38 24.90 -9.56 -16.09
C THR A 38 23.70 -8.61 -16.22
N PHE A 39 23.87 -7.50 -16.93
CA PHE A 39 22.87 -6.46 -17.12
C PHE A 39 23.05 -5.75 -18.47
N GLN A 40 22.08 -4.93 -18.86
CA GLN A 40 22.15 -4.08 -20.05
C GLN A 40 21.75 -2.65 -19.66
N LEU A 41 22.17 -1.67 -20.46
CA LEU A 41 21.85 -0.26 -20.22
C LEU A 41 20.65 0.21 -21.04
N SER A 42 20.59 -0.22 -22.31
CA SER A 42 19.51 0.10 -23.23
C SER A 42 18.48 -1.02 -23.25
N PHE A 43 17.23 -0.69 -22.97
CA PHE A 43 16.09 -1.60 -23.05
C PHE A 43 15.17 -1.17 -24.19
N GLN A 44 14.86 -2.09 -25.12
CA GLN A 44 13.84 -1.85 -26.14
C GLN A 44 12.42 -1.89 -25.55
N TYR A 45 12.16 -2.84 -24.66
CA TYR A 45 10.87 -2.97 -24.00
C TYR A 45 10.84 -2.15 -22.71
N ASN A 46 9.98 -1.13 -22.66
CA ASN A 46 9.87 -0.21 -21.52
C ASN A 46 9.68 -0.95 -20.20
N ALA A 47 8.90 -2.03 -20.16
CA ALA A 47 8.61 -2.73 -18.91
C ALA A 47 9.78 -3.56 -18.35
N ALA A 48 10.86 -3.71 -19.12
CA ALA A 48 12.10 -4.33 -18.65
C ALA A 48 13.06 -3.32 -18.01
N LYS A 49 12.77 -2.02 -18.08
CA LYS A 49 13.58 -0.98 -17.44
C LYS A 49 13.54 -1.16 -15.91
N PRO A 50 14.66 -0.94 -15.21
CA PRO A 50 14.80 -1.24 -13.77
C PRO A 50 13.85 -0.43 -12.88
N ASP A 51 13.47 0.78 -13.30
CA ASP A 51 12.61 1.74 -12.60
C ASP A 51 11.11 1.55 -12.87
N THR A 52 10.74 0.71 -13.84
CA THR A 52 9.33 0.49 -14.24
C THR A 52 8.47 0.12 -13.03
N HIS A 53 8.97 -0.77 -12.16
CA HIS A 53 8.19 -1.23 -11.02
C HIS A 53 7.85 -0.09 -10.06
N GLN A 54 8.86 0.73 -9.72
CA GLN A 54 8.69 1.86 -8.81
C GLN A 54 7.78 2.91 -9.45
N SER A 55 7.97 3.22 -10.74
CA SER A 55 7.11 4.14 -11.49
C SER A 55 5.64 3.72 -11.47
N ILE A 56 5.35 2.41 -11.64
CA ILE A 56 3.97 1.89 -11.52
C ILE A 56 3.41 2.11 -10.11
N ILE A 57 4.22 1.88 -9.07
CA ILE A 57 3.81 2.08 -7.67
C ILE A 57 3.53 3.56 -7.43
N ASP A 58 4.45 4.45 -7.79
CA ASP A 58 4.33 5.88 -7.57
C ASP A 58 3.10 6.43 -8.28
N MET A 59 2.86 6.01 -9.52
CA MET A 59 1.64 6.36 -10.24
C MET A 59 0.38 5.89 -9.50
N ALA A 60 0.35 4.66 -9.00
CA ALA A 60 -0.80 4.14 -8.26
C ALA A 60 -1.03 4.87 -6.92
N MET A 61 0.04 5.25 -6.21
CA MET A 61 -0.03 5.98 -4.94
C MET A 61 -0.42 7.46 -5.13
N ASN A 62 -0.16 8.02 -6.32
CA ASN A 62 -0.59 9.36 -6.73
C ASN A 62 -1.93 9.36 -7.49
N GLY A 63 -2.73 8.29 -7.34
CA GLY A 63 -4.08 8.25 -7.88
C GLY A 63 -4.18 8.03 -9.38
N ALA A 64 -3.15 7.54 -10.07
CA ALA A 64 -3.28 7.10 -11.46
C ALA A 64 -4.05 5.77 -11.54
N GLY A 65 -4.88 5.63 -12.59
CA GLY A 65 -5.57 4.36 -12.87
C GLY A 65 -4.67 3.40 -13.65
N CYS A 66 -4.89 2.09 -13.57
CA CYS A 66 -4.03 1.11 -14.27
C CYS A 66 -3.89 1.35 -15.78
N ARG A 67 -4.97 1.79 -16.45
CA ARG A 67 -4.93 2.13 -17.89
C ARG A 67 -4.20 3.43 -18.16
N ASP A 68 -4.26 4.36 -17.23
CA ASP A 68 -3.55 5.63 -17.32
C ASP A 68 -2.05 5.39 -17.20
N THR A 69 -1.63 4.64 -16.17
CA THR A 69 -0.26 4.15 -15.98
C THR A 69 0.25 3.40 -17.21
N ALA A 70 -0.55 2.51 -17.79
CA ALA A 70 -0.17 1.77 -18.99
C ALA A 70 0.12 2.69 -20.20
N ARG A 71 -0.69 3.74 -20.39
CA ARG A 71 -0.49 4.73 -21.46
C ARG A 71 0.72 5.62 -21.21
N VAL A 72 0.87 6.15 -19.99
CA VAL A 72 1.96 7.06 -19.62
C VAL A 72 3.31 6.36 -19.70
N LEU A 73 3.41 5.11 -19.24
CA LEU A 73 4.65 4.35 -19.26
C LEU A 73 4.88 3.60 -20.58
N ASP A 74 3.92 3.66 -21.51
CA ASP A 74 3.93 2.91 -22.77
C ASP A 74 4.25 1.42 -22.56
N ILE A 75 3.44 0.77 -21.72
CA ILE A 75 3.52 -0.66 -21.39
C ILE A 75 2.13 -1.30 -21.39
N SER A 76 2.09 -2.63 -21.50
CA SER A 76 0.82 -3.35 -21.47
C SER A 76 0.09 -3.19 -20.12
N LEU A 77 -1.24 -3.11 -20.15
CA LEU A 77 -2.08 -3.11 -18.95
C LEU A 77 -1.81 -4.36 -18.08
N ASN A 78 -1.59 -5.51 -18.70
CA ASN A 78 -1.29 -6.75 -17.98
C ASN A 78 0.02 -6.65 -17.19
N THR A 79 1.00 -5.92 -17.71
CA THR A 79 2.26 -5.66 -16.99
C THR A 79 1.99 -4.82 -15.74
N VAL A 80 1.24 -3.71 -15.87
CA VAL A 80 0.84 -2.87 -14.71
C VAL A 80 0.15 -3.71 -13.64
N LEU A 81 -0.85 -4.51 -14.03
CA LEU A 81 -1.58 -5.36 -13.11
C LEU A 81 -0.66 -6.39 -12.42
N ARG A 82 0.26 -7.01 -13.17
CA ARG A 82 1.21 -7.98 -12.60
C ARG A 82 2.11 -7.36 -11.55
N HIS A 83 2.62 -6.14 -11.78
CA HIS A 83 3.44 -5.44 -10.79
C HIS A 83 2.66 -5.10 -9.52
N LEU A 84 1.43 -4.61 -9.66
CA LEU A 84 0.58 -4.29 -8.50
C LEU A 84 0.15 -5.56 -7.73
N LYS A 85 -0.02 -6.70 -8.39
CA LYS A 85 -0.27 -7.99 -7.71
C LYS A 85 0.92 -8.48 -6.89
N LYS A 86 2.15 -8.03 -7.18
CA LYS A 86 3.33 -8.41 -6.39
C LYS A 86 3.43 -7.65 -5.06
N LEU A 87 2.60 -6.63 -4.85
CA LEU A 87 2.57 -5.91 -3.57
C LEU A 87 2.21 -6.86 -2.43
N ALA A 88 2.99 -6.78 -1.37
CA ALA A 88 2.81 -7.54 -0.14
C ALA A 88 2.66 -6.55 1.03
N PRO A 89 1.50 -5.89 1.16
CA PRO A 89 1.29 -4.90 2.20
C PRO A 89 1.27 -5.54 3.58
N LYS A 90 1.73 -4.77 4.57
CA LYS A 90 1.59 -5.11 5.98
C LYS A 90 0.20 -4.67 6.45
N GLN A 91 -0.33 -5.29 7.49
CA GLN A 91 -1.64 -4.96 8.06
C GLN A 91 -1.56 -4.19 9.38
N VAL A 92 -0.36 -4.07 9.94
CA VAL A 92 -0.09 -3.43 11.23
C VAL A 92 1.23 -2.67 11.16
N ALA A 93 1.30 -1.54 11.87
CA ALA A 93 2.52 -0.76 12.02
C ALA A 93 3.64 -1.61 12.64
N GLN A 94 4.89 -1.36 12.22
CA GLN A 94 6.07 -2.06 12.72
C GLN A 94 6.75 -1.27 13.84
N HIS A 95 7.74 -1.90 14.49
CA HIS A 95 8.60 -1.30 15.53
C HIS A 95 7.87 -0.90 16.83
N ILE A 96 6.89 -1.69 17.27
CA ILE A 96 6.42 -1.59 18.65
C ILE A 96 7.20 -2.60 19.47
N GLU A 97 8.15 -2.12 20.28
CA GLU A 97 8.63 -2.90 21.43
C GLU A 97 7.39 -3.23 22.28
N PRO A 98 7.08 -4.51 22.54
CA PRO A 98 5.89 -4.89 23.30
C PRO A 98 5.82 -4.14 24.63
N GLY A 99 4.77 -3.34 24.82
CA GLY A 99 4.55 -2.53 26.03
C GLY A 99 5.23 -1.16 26.06
N ALA A 100 6.10 -0.81 25.11
CA ALA A 100 6.74 0.51 25.06
C ALA A 100 5.83 1.59 24.48
N GLU A 101 4.94 1.22 23.54
CA GLU A 101 4.07 2.18 22.88
C GLU A 101 2.65 2.18 23.48
N VAL A 102 2.40 3.17 24.33
CA VAL A 102 1.05 3.50 24.79
C VAL A 102 0.38 4.41 23.75
N VAL A 103 -0.81 4.01 23.30
CA VAL A 103 -1.70 4.79 22.45
C VAL A 103 -2.82 5.30 23.35
N ILE A 104 -2.81 6.60 23.64
CA ILE A 104 -3.77 7.19 24.58
C ILE A 104 -5.17 7.24 23.95
N CYS A 105 -5.27 7.67 22.70
CA CYS A 105 -6.54 7.84 22.00
C CYS A 105 -6.47 7.22 20.61
N CYS A 106 -7.20 6.11 20.43
CA CYS A 106 -7.33 5.41 19.17
C CYS A 106 -8.72 5.66 18.58
N GLU A 107 -8.79 6.35 17.44
CA GLU A 107 -10.02 6.48 16.67
C GLU A 107 -10.17 5.24 15.78
N ALA A 108 -11.30 4.55 15.83
CA ALA A 108 -11.58 3.40 14.96
C ALA A 108 -12.89 3.63 14.20
N ASP A 109 -12.84 3.35 12.90
CA ASP A 109 -13.95 3.60 11.98
C ASP A 109 -13.85 2.64 10.79
N GLU A 110 -14.94 2.57 10.04
CA GLU A 110 -15.04 1.81 8.81
C GLU A 110 -15.39 2.69 7.61
N GLN A 111 -14.70 2.42 6.50
CA GLN A 111 -15.05 3.02 5.22
C GLN A 111 -15.47 1.96 4.23
N TRP A 112 -16.66 2.12 3.66
CA TRP A 112 -17.14 1.22 2.62
C TRP A 112 -16.68 1.65 1.22
N SER A 113 -16.44 0.63 0.40
CA SER A 113 -16.33 0.72 -1.04
C SER A 113 -17.02 -0.52 -1.65
N PHE A 114 -16.80 -0.80 -2.93
CA PHE A 114 -17.30 -2.01 -3.57
C PHE A 114 -16.32 -2.51 -4.62
N VAL A 115 -16.38 -3.81 -4.89
CA VAL A 115 -15.58 -4.45 -5.92
C VAL A 115 -16.51 -5.00 -6.99
N ARG A 116 -16.26 -4.64 -8.25
CA ARG A 116 -17.06 -4.97 -9.44
C ARG A 116 -18.46 -4.35 -9.45
N CYS A 117 -19.29 -4.57 -8.43
CA CYS A 117 -20.66 -4.08 -8.33
C CYS A 117 -21.03 -3.72 -6.89
N LYS A 118 -22.11 -2.93 -6.70
CA LYS A 118 -22.58 -2.53 -5.36
C LYS A 118 -23.04 -3.71 -4.48
N GLY A 119 -23.41 -4.83 -5.10
CA GLY A 119 -23.77 -6.06 -4.40
C GLY A 119 -22.59 -6.79 -3.76
N ASN A 120 -21.35 -6.36 -4.03
CA ASN A 120 -20.16 -6.84 -3.35
C ASN A 120 -19.45 -5.68 -2.61
N PRO A 121 -19.97 -5.27 -1.44
CA PRO A 121 -19.37 -4.22 -0.63
C PRO A 121 -18.04 -4.72 -0.01
N ARG A 122 -17.03 -3.86 -0.03
CA ARG A 122 -15.73 -4.11 0.60
C ARG A 122 -15.46 -3.04 1.64
N TRP A 123 -15.43 -3.41 2.91
CA TRP A 123 -15.19 -2.48 4.01
C TRP A 123 -13.72 -2.52 4.41
N LEU A 124 -13.13 -1.33 4.52
CA LEU A 124 -11.86 -1.08 5.18
C LEU A 124 -12.15 -0.71 6.63
N PHE A 125 -11.72 -1.56 7.55
CA PHE A 125 -11.70 -1.27 8.98
C PHE A 125 -10.28 -0.89 9.37
N TYR A 126 -10.12 0.21 10.10
CA TYR A 126 -8.80 0.61 10.56
C TYR A 126 -8.86 1.44 11.83
N ALA A 127 -7.71 1.48 12.51
CA ALA A 127 -7.51 2.22 13.74
C ALA A 127 -6.44 3.30 13.53
N TYR A 128 -6.70 4.48 14.08
CA TYR A 128 -5.91 5.69 13.87
C TYR A 128 -5.49 6.28 15.22
N ASP A 129 -4.18 6.44 15.42
CA ASP A 129 -3.64 7.15 16.57
C ASP A 129 -3.83 8.65 16.36
N ARG A 130 -4.68 9.25 17.21
CA ARG A 130 -5.03 10.66 17.16
C ARG A 130 -3.83 11.58 17.38
N ILE A 131 -2.91 11.20 18.26
CA ILE A 131 -1.77 12.02 18.69
C ILE A 131 -0.65 11.92 17.66
N ARG A 132 -0.27 10.69 17.31
CA ARG A 132 0.82 10.42 16.34
C ARG A 132 0.38 10.59 14.89
N LYS A 133 -0.92 10.74 14.65
CA LYS A 133 -1.53 10.97 13.32
C LYS A 133 -1.22 9.85 12.31
N ARG A 134 -1.15 8.61 12.78
CA ARG A 134 -0.84 7.43 11.95
C ARG A 134 -1.87 6.33 12.12
N VAL A 135 -2.05 5.52 11.09
CA VAL A 135 -2.82 4.28 11.16
C VAL A 135 -2.00 3.24 11.93
N LEU A 136 -2.64 2.52 12.85
CA LEU A 136 -2.01 1.45 13.65
C LEU A 136 -2.17 0.09 12.99
N ALA A 137 -3.39 -0.24 12.56
CA ALA A 137 -3.72 -1.48 11.90
C ALA A 137 -4.92 -1.31 10.97
N HIS A 138 -5.03 -2.19 9.98
CA HIS A 138 -6.19 -2.25 9.09
C HIS A 138 -6.53 -3.68 8.69
N VAL A 139 -7.82 -3.90 8.39
CA VAL A 139 -8.32 -5.16 7.82
C VAL A 139 -9.41 -4.88 6.78
N PHE A 140 -9.55 -5.79 5.82
CA PHE A 140 -10.64 -5.77 4.85
C PHE A 140 -11.61 -6.92 5.09
N GLY A 141 -12.90 -6.66 4.87
CA GLY A 141 -13.93 -7.68 5.00
C GLY A 141 -15.35 -7.13 4.88
N PRO A 142 -16.37 -7.97 5.13
CA PRO A 142 -17.74 -7.51 5.34
C PRO A 142 -17.87 -6.72 6.65
N ARG A 143 -18.90 -5.87 6.76
CA ARG A 143 -19.23 -5.12 7.99
C ARG A 143 -19.91 -6.02 9.01
N ASN A 144 -19.12 -6.75 9.78
CA ASN A 144 -19.58 -7.65 10.83
C ASN A 144 -18.58 -7.76 11.99
N ALA A 145 -19.00 -8.43 13.07
CA ALA A 145 -18.17 -8.62 14.26
C ALA A 145 -16.87 -9.39 14.00
N VAL A 146 -16.88 -10.38 13.10
CA VAL A 146 -15.70 -11.19 12.77
C VAL A 146 -14.59 -10.32 12.16
N THR A 147 -14.94 -9.40 11.26
CA THR A 147 -13.96 -8.47 10.69
C THR A 147 -13.40 -7.54 11.75
N LEU A 148 -14.23 -7.03 12.66
CA LEU A 148 -13.78 -6.18 13.76
C LEU A 148 -12.87 -6.95 14.75
N GLN A 149 -13.20 -8.20 15.09
CA GLN A 149 -12.34 -9.05 15.93
C GLN A 149 -10.94 -9.24 15.32
N ARG A 150 -10.85 -9.40 13.99
CA ARG A 150 -9.55 -9.47 13.29
C ARG A 150 -8.75 -8.17 13.43
N LEU A 151 -9.41 -7.00 13.39
CA LEU A 151 -8.74 -5.73 13.65
C LEU A 151 -8.25 -5.66 15.10
N LEU A 152 -9.09 -5.99 16.08
CA LEU A 152 -8.73 -5.98 17.49
C LEU A 152 -7.57 -6.94 17.80
N ALA A 153 -7.53 -8.10 17.14
CA ALA A 153 -6.42 -9.04 17.26
C ALA A 153 -5.07 -8.48 16.74
N LEU A 154 -5.09 -7.57 15.76
CA LEU A 154 -3.88 -6.84 15.34
C LEU A 154 -3.52 -5.73 16.34
N LEU A 155 -4.54 -5.10 16.93
CA LEU A 155 -4.38 -4.01 17.90
C LEU A 155 -3.97 -4.46 19.30
N SER A 156 -4.12 -5.74 19.64
CA SER A 156 -3.66 -6.31 20.91
C SER A 156 -2.16 -6.16 21.16
N LYS A 157 -1.38 -5.85 20.12
CA LYS A 157 0.06 -5.54 20.20
C LYS A 157 0.35 -4.17 20.81
N PHE A 158 -0.65 -3.29 20.88
CA PHE A 158 -0.53 -1.93 21.38
C PHE A 158 -1.23 -1.82 22.73
N ASN A 159 -0.68 -1.01 23.63
CA ASN A 159 -1.38 -0.64 24.86
C ASN A 159 -2.29 0.56 24.56
N ILE A 160 -3.54 0.30 24.17
CA ILE A 160 -4.52 1.34 23.83
C ILE A 160 -5.37 1.67 25.06
N ALA A 161 -5.30 2.92 25.52
CA ALA A 161 -6.04 3.37 26.70
C ALA A 161 -7.52 3.64 26.40
N PHE A 162 -7.81 4.33 25.29
CA PHE A 162 -9.19 4.63 24.88
C PHE A 162 -9.43 4.39 23.41
N TYR A 163 -10.53 3.68 23.12
CA TYR A 163 -11.11 3.56 21.79
C TYR A 163 -12.22 4.59 21.61
N MET A 164 -12.12 5.37 20.54
CA MET A 164 -13.10 6.37 20.13
C MET A 164 -13.75 5.89 18.83
N THR A 165 -15.04 5.58 18.89
CA THR A 165 -15.77 5.04 17.73
C THR A 165 -17.09 5.76 17.52
N ASP A 166 -17.71 5.48 16.38
CA ASP A 166 -19.09 5.82 16.15
C ASP A 166 -20.04 4.92 17.00
N ALA A 167 -21.34 5.10 16.80
CA ALA A 167 -22.37 4.40 17.55
C ALA A 167 -22.73 3.01 16.96
N TRP A 168 -21.90 2.41 16.09
CA TRP A 168 -22.18 1.08 15.57
C TRP A 168 -22.21 0.04 16.70
N PRO A 169 -23.33 -0.70 16.90
CA PRO A 169 -23.53 -1.52 18.10
C PRO A 169 -22.46 -2.57 18.36
N VAL A 170 -21.82 -3.08 17.30
CA VAL A 170 -20.80 -4.13 17.41
C VAL A 170 -19.58 -3.66 18.20
N TYR A 171 -19.21 -2.38 18.12
CA TYR A 171 -18.13 -1.83 18.94
C TYR A 171 -18.42 -1.99 20.43
N ARG A 172 -19.66 -1.71 20.86
CA ARG A 172 -20.06 -1.83 22.28
C ARG A 172 -20.05 -3.28 22.78
N THR A 173 -20.17 -4.26 21.88
CA THR A 173 -20.15 -5.68 22.25
C THR A 173 -18.75 -6.25 22.38
N LEU A 174 -17.76 -5.66 21.69
CA LEU A 174 -16.39 -6.19 21.62
C LEU A 174 -15.37 -5.35 22.37
N LEU A 175 -15.64 -4.07 22.59
CA LEU A 175 -14.78 -3.18 23.37
C LEU A 175 -15.26 -3.10 24.81
N ASP A 176 -14.30 -2.97 25.73
CA ASP A 176 -14.62 -2.77 27.13
C ASP A 176 -15.19 -1.37 27.37
N SER A 177 -16.30 -1.30 28.11
CA SER A 177 -17.05 -0.08 28.38
C SER A 177 -16.24 0.99 29.12
N ALA A 178 -15.25 0.61 29.94
CA ALA A 178 -14.41 1.57 30.66
C ALA A 178 -13.37 2.26 29.74
N SER A 179 -12.97 1.59 28.66
CA SER A 179 -12.01 2.11 27.66
C SER A 179 -12.66 2.53 26.35
N HIS A 180 -14.00 2.48 26.24
CA HIS A 180 -14.74 2.79 25.02
C HIS A 180 -15.55 4.08 25.13
N VAL A 181 -15.23 5.04 24.25
CA VAL A 181 -15.94 6.32 24.14
C VAL A 181 -16.69 6.38 22.81
N VAL A 182 -18.02 6.33 22.88
CA VAL A 182 -18.89 6.49 21.71
C VAL A 182 -19.19 7.97 21.48
N SER A 183 -18.60 8.58 20.45
CA SER A 183 -18.90 9.98 20.11
C SER A 183 -18.41 10.36 18.73
N LYS A 184 -19.26 11.04 17.95
CA LYS A 184 -18.86 11.68 16.68
C LYS A 184 -17.89 12.86 16.88
N LYS A 185 -17.86 13.47 18.07
CA LYS A 185 -16.94 14.59 18.36
C LYS A 185 -15.48 14.14 18.33
N TYR A 186 -15.23 12.87 18.66
CA TYR A 186 -13.89 12.33 18.79
C TYR A 186 -13.43 11.48 17.60
N THR A 187 -14.24 11.32 16.55
CA THR A 187 -13.89 10.62 15.29
C THR A 187 -13.51 11.55 14.13
N GLN A 188 -13.32 12.84 14.41
CA GLN A 188 -13.08 13.84 13.36
C GLN A 188 -11.76 13.62 12.60
N ARG A 189 -10.73 13.06 13.24
CA ARG A 189 -9.43 12.87 12.58
C ARG A 189 -9.48 11.68 11.64
N ILE A 190 -10.09 10.57 12.06
CA ILE A 190 -10.29 9.41 11.19
C ILE A 190 -11.25 9.74 10.04
N GLU A 191 -12.28 10.57 10.26
CA GLU A 191 -13.14 11.07 9.18
C GLU A 191 -12.38 11.94 8.17
N ARG A 192 -11.47 12.81 8.64
CA ARG A 192 -10.58 13.56 7.74
C ARG A 192 -9.62 12.64 7.01
N HIS A 193 -9.10 11.61 7.67
CA HIS A 193 -8.21 10.63 7.04
C HIS A 193 -8.94 9.82 5.95
N ASN A 194 -10.18 9.43 6.20
CA ASN A 194 -11.10 8.83 5.23
C ASN A 194 -11.24 9.68 3.95
N LEU A 195 -11.28 11.01 4.07
CA LEU A 195 -11.31 11.91 2.92
C LEU A 195 -9.97 11.93 2.16
N ASN A 196 -8.84 11.92 2.88
CA ASN A 196 -7.51 11.85 2.26
C ASN A 196 -7.35 10.54 1.46
N LEU A 197 -7.74 9.39 2.04
CA LEU A 197 -7.71 8.09 1.36
C LEU A 197 -8.52 8.12 0.06
N ARG A 198 -9.73 8.68 0.08
CA ARG A 198 -10.57 8.82 -1.13
C ARG A 198 -9.97 9.73 -2.19
N THR A 199 -9.20 10.73 -1.77
CA THR A 199 -8.55 11.68 -2.69
C THR A 199 -7.34 11.04 -3.36
N HIS A 200 -6.50 10.32 -2.60
CA HIS A 200 -5.27 9.73 -3.13
C HIS A 200 -5.52 8.41 -3.86
N LEU A 201 -6.50 7.62 -3.41
CA LEU A 201 -6.79 6.29 -3.96
C LEU A 201 -8.08 6.31 -4.78
N LYS A 202 -7.93 6.38 -6.11
CA LYS A 202 -9.07 6.34 -7.05
C LYS A 202 -10.02 5.15 -6.85
N ARG A 203 -9.54 4.05 -6.25
CA ARG A 203 -10.32 2.83 -5.99
C ARG A 203 -11.37 2.97 -4.88
N LEU A 204 -11.28 4.02 -4.08
CA LEU A 204 -12.25 4.38 -3.04
C LEU A 204 -13.30 5.40 -3.52
N THR A 205 -13.28 5.73 -4.81
CA THR A 205 -14.21 6.70 -5.43
C THR A 205 -15.51 6.04 -5.91
N ARG A 206 -16.44 6.86 -6.43
CA ARG A 206 -17.77 6.40 -6.89
C ARG A 206 -17.68 5.53 -8.16
N ARG A 207 -18.63 4.61 -8.33
CA ARG A 207 -18.72 3.65 -9.46
C ARG A 207 -18.58 4.24 -10.85
N THR A 208 -19.10 5.43 -11.06
CA THR A 208 -19.07 6.11 -12.36
C THR A 208 -17.70 6.69 -12.70
N ILE A 209 -16.78 6.78 -11.73
CA ILE A 209 -15.45 7.38 -11.89
C ILE A 209 -14.40 6.29 -12.02
N CYS A 210 -14.17 5.51 -10.95
CA CYS A 210 -13.17 4.45 -10.93
C CYS A 210 -13.51 3.45 -9.83
N PHE A 211 -13.44 2.15 -10.15
CA PHE A 211 -13.69 1.08 -9.18
C PHE A 211 -12.78 -0.12 -9.41
N SER A 212 -12.52 -0.88 -8.33
CA SER A 212 -11.75 -2.12 -8.41
C SER A 212 -12.59 -3.24 -9.00
N LYS A 213 -11.99 -4.04 -9.88
CA LYS A 213 -12.61 -5.25 -10.46
C LYS A 213 -12.26 -6.54 -9.70
N SER A 214 -11.26 -6.49 -8.84
CA SER A 214 -10.72 -7.63 -8.08
C SER A 214 -10.46 -7.18 -6.64
N GLU A 215 -10.85 -8.02 -5.69
CA GLU A 215 -10.65 -7.77 -4.25
C GLU A 215 -9.17 -7.79 -3.90
N GLU A 216 -8.44 -8.78 -4.41
CA GLU A 216 -6.98 -8.88 -4.24
C GLU A 216 -6.27 -7.57 -4.61
N MET A 217 -6.60 -7.00 -5.78
CA MET A 217 -6.03 -5.74 -6.25
C MET A 217 -6.49 -4.53 -5.42
N HIS A 218 -7.72 -4.56 -4.93
CA HIS A 218 -8.28 -3.49 -4.11
C HIS A 218 -7.52 -3.42 -2.78
N ASP A 219 -7.47 -4.55 -2.09
CA ASP A 219 -6.83 -4.70 -0.79
C ASP A 219 -5.32 -4.44 -0.89
N LYS A 220 -4.63 -4.98 -1.91
CA LYS A 220 -3.18 -4.81 -2.07
C LYS A 220 -2.79 -3.34 -2.26
N VAL A 221 -3.50 -2.60 -3.10
CA VAL A 221 -3.16 -1.20 -3.39
C VAL A 221 -3.44 -0.31 -2.18
N ILE A 222 -4.59 -0.49 -1.52
CA ILE A 222 -4.93 0.31 -0.33
C ILE A 222 -4.00 -0.05 0.83
N GLY A 223 -3.79 -1.35 1.07
CA GLY A 223 -2.89 -1.81 2.13
C GLY A 223 -1.45 -1.34 1.90
N TRP A 224 -1.00 -1.29 0.64
CA TRP A 224 0.34 -0.79 0.32
C TRP A 224 0.45 0.69 0.59
N TYR A 225 -0.56 1.48 0.21
CA TYR A 225 -0.65 2.89 0.55
C TYR A 225 -0.55 3.11 2.07
N LEU A 226 -1.27 2.32 2.87
CA LEU A 226 -1.20 2.41 4.33
C LEU A 226 0.19 2.02 4.85
N THR A 227 0.79 0.98 4.27
CA THR A 227 2.14 0.52 4.63
C THR A 227 3.18 1.62 4.43
N ILE A 228 3.19 2.29 3.28
CA ILE A 228 4.19 3.30 2.95
C ILE A 228 3.94 4.67 3.60
N ASN A 229 2.74 4.94 4.15
CA ASN A 229 2.42 6.25 4.72
C ASN A 229 2.28 6.22 6.25
N HIS A 230 2.06 5.05 6.85
CA HIS A 230 1.71 4.96 8.28
C HIS A 230 2.46 3.91 9.08
N TYR A 231 3.07 2.91 8.43
CA TYR A 231 3.68 1.77 9.13
C TYR A 231 5.20 1.86 9.27
N HIS A 232 5.70 3.09 9.38
CA HIS A 232 7.08 3.39 9.73
C HIS A 232 7.24 3.44 11.24
#